data_AF-A0A820TER3-F1
#
_entry.id   AF-A0A820TER3-F1
#
_cell.length_a   1.000
_cell.length_b   1.000
_cell.length_c   1.000
_cell.angle_alpha   90.00
_cell.angle_beta   90.00
_cell.angle_gamma   90.00
#
_symmetry.space_group_name_H-M   'P 1'
#
loop_
_entity.id
_entity.type
_entity.pdbx_description
1 polymer ?
#
loop_
_entity_poly.entity_id
_entity_poly.type
_entity_poly.pdbx_seq_one_letter_code
_entity_poly.pdbx_strand_id
1 'polypeptide(L)'
;AVLEKIGLPQQCAPYFYLFEILDYTFERKLRPNEYPHQIYIQNCCTANTTCLCLRKFIFAPAIENQILQYPLARDYLYRDAIDQLSRAENATADQRSALKTFDETEYIKYAQTFTEIYNTIAFPLCPCSSRKDNGCVVVSLNSTRLRLHACSDDGQLEANQIADFEWTTIGRYCVDEQYF
;
A
#
# COMPACT_ATOMS: atom_id res chain seq x y z
N ALA A 1 21.08 7.13 5.68
CA ALA A 1 21.22 5.92 6.51
C ALA A 1 20.71 4.65 5.79
N VAL A 2 19.42 4.28 5.86
CA VAL A 2 18.95 3.00 5.27
C VAL A 2 19.18 2.92 3.76
N LEU A 3 18.74 3.94 3.01
CA LEU A 3 18.87 3.98 1.55
C LEU A 3 20.33 3.97 1.09
N GLU A 4 21.18 4.71 1.79
CA GLU A 4 22.63 4.74 1.58
C GLU A 4 23.26 3.37 1.85
N LYS A 5 22.84 2.69 2.93
CA LYS A 5 23.35 1.37 3.31
C LYS A 5 23.01 0.29 2.28
N ILE A 6 21.85 0.39 1.63
CA ILE A 6 21.43 -0.55 0.57
C ILE A 6 21.91 -0.12 -0.82
N GLY A 7 22.52 1.06 -0.95
CA GLY A 7 23.00 1.59 -2.24
C GLY A 7 21.90 2.12 -3.15
N LEU A 8 20.73 2.50 -2.61
CA LEU A 8 19.68 3.13 -3.42
C LEU A 8 20.11 4.55 -3.80
N PRO A 9 20.06 4.93 -5.09
CA PRO A 9 20.46 6.26 -5.53
C PRO A 9 19.69 7.36 -4.81
N GLN A 10 20.38 8.47 -4.51
CA GLN A 10 19.80 9.60 -3.78
C GLN A 10 18.59 10.21 -4.51
N GLN A 11 18.55 10.11 -5.84
CA GLN A 11 17.42 10.54 -6.68
C GLN A 11 16.13 9.76 -6.41
N CYS A 12 16.24 8.51 -5.93
CA CYS A 12 15.10 7.69 -5.53
C CYS A 12 14.65 7.98 -4.10
N ALA A 13 15.48 8.60 -3.27
CA ALA A 13 15.22 8.74 -1.83
C ALA A 13 13.89 9.41 -1.46
N PRO A 14 13.40 10.44 -2.19
CA PRO A 14 12.10 11.07 -1.88
C PRO A 14 10.89 10.14 -2.00
N TYR A 15 11.07 8.98 -2.64
CA TYR A 15 10.00 8.06 -2.98
C TYR A 15 9.93 6.83 -2.09
N PHE A 16 10.89 6.65 -1.18
CA PHE A 16 10.97 5.50 -0.30
C PHE A 16 10.88 5.94 1.17
N TYR A 17 10.09 5.21 1.94
CA TYR A 17 9.82 5.53 3.35
C TYR A 17 9.88 4.26 4.20
N LEU A 18 10.09 4.47 5.49
CA LEU A 18 9.95 3.42 6.48
C LEU A 18 8.48 3.25 6.85
N PHE A 19 8.09 2.01 7.05
CA PHE A 19 6.77 1.60 7.49
C PHE A 19 6.91 0.68 8.70
N GLU A 20 5.95 0.79 9.60
CA GLU A 20 5.72 -0.13 10.70
C GLU A 20 4.76 -1.21 10.22
N ILE A 21 5.12 -2.47 10.42
CA ILE A 21 4.26 -3.61 10.10
C ILE A 21 3.34 -3.82 11.30
N LEU A 22 2.04 -3.57 11.13
CA LEU A 22 1.05 -3.70 12.21
C LEU A 22 0.40 -5.09 12.21
N ASP A 23 0.15 -5.63 11.02
CA ASP A 23 -0.35 -6.99 10.81
C ASP A 23 0.16 -7.57 9.48
N TYR A 24 -0.32 -8.74 9.06
CA TYR A 24 0.11 -9.40 7.82
C TYR A 24 -0.37 -8.71 6.53
N THR A 25 -1.32 -7.79 6.65
CA THR A 25 -2.05 -7.16 5.55
C THR A 25 -1.86 -5.65 5.48
N PHE A 26 -1.33 -5.03 6.54
CA PHE A 26 -1.23 -3.60 6.66
C PHE A 26 0.08 -3.12 7.27
N GLU A 27 0.63 -2.10 6.61
CA GLU A 27 1.86 -1.43 6.96
C GLU A 27 1.59 0.07 7.05
N ARG A 28 1.98 0.69 8.17
CA ARG A 28 1.75 2.10 8.45
C ARG A 28 3.02 2.90 8.16
N LYS A 29 2.93 3.90 7.29
CA LYS A 29 4.03 4.83 7.02
C LYS A 29 4.42 5.58 8.30
N LEU A 30 5.73 5.62 8.60
CA LEU A 30 6.26 6.42 9.71
C LEU A 30 6.17 7.92 9.40
N ARG A 31 5.80 8.70 10.40
CA ARG A 31 5.81 10.16 10.39
C ARG A 31 7.22 10.70 10.63
N PRO A 32 7.53 11.93 10.20
CA PRO A 32 8.87 12.51 10.38
C PRO A 32 9.32 12.65 11.84
N ASN A 33 8.38 12.73 12.78
CA ASN A 33 8.64 12.87 14.21
C ASN A 33 8.71 11.54 14.97
N GLU A 34 8.53 10.41 14.28
CA GLU A 34 8.64 9.08 14.88
C GLU A 34 10.06 8.54 14.76
N TYR A 35 10.51 7.83 15.79
CA TYR A 35 11.86 7.28 15.85
C TYR A 35 11.84 5.77 15.56
N PRO A 36 12.38 5.30 14.42
CA PRO A 36 12.34 3.88 14.06
C PRO A 36 12.92 2.95 15.13
N HIS A 37 13.95 3.40 15.86
CA HIS A 37 14.55 2.60 16.94
C HIS A 37 13.59 2.37 18.12
N GLN A 38 12.73 3.35 18.46
CA GLN A 38 11.76 3.21 19.55
C GLN A 38 10.66 2.23 19.15
N ILE A 39 10.13 2.38 17.93
CA ILE A 39 9.15 1.45 17.36
C ILE A 39 9.72 0.02 17.33
N TYR A 40 10.98 -0.13 16.91
CA TYR A 40 11.64 -1.42 16.94
C TYR A 40 11.70 -2.02 18.35
N ILE A 41 12.13 -1.24 19.36
CA ILE A 41 12.20 -1.71 20.75
C ILE A 41 10.82 -2.11 21.30
N GLN A 42 9.77 -1.36 20.96
CA GLN A 42 8.40 -1.65 21.39
C GLN A 42 7.88 -2.96 20.79
N ASN A 43 8.20 -3.22 19.52
CA ASN A 43 7.63 -4.32 18.76
C ASN A 43 8.56 -5.54 18.64
N CYS A 44 9.84 -5.46 19.03
CA CYS A 44 10.80 -6.55 18.82
C CYS A 44 10.46 -7.82 19.61
N CYS A 45 9.69 -7.70 20.70
CA CYS A 45 9.25 -8.84 21.51
C CYS A 45 7.90 -9.42 21.06
N THR A 46 7.15 -8.71 20.21
CA THR A 46 5.80 -9.10 19.75
C THR A 46 5.76 -9.44 18.27
N ALA A 47 6.69 -8.93 17.47
CA ALA A 47 6.79 -9.21 16.04
C ALA A 47 7.37 -10.60 15.78
N ASN A 48 6.74 -11.36 14.87
CA ASN A 48 7.17 -12.72 14.54
C ASN A 48 8.51 -12.79 13.79
N THR A 49 8.91 -11.73 13.06
CA THR A 49 10.20 -11.68 12.32
C THR A 49 10.76 -10.27 12.20
N THR A 50 9.98 -9.31 11.70
CA THR A 50 10.34 -7.89 11.58
C THR A 50 9.13 -7.01 11.85
N CYS A 51 9.36 -5.80 12.38
CA CYS A 51 8.33 -4.79 12.63
C CYS A 51 8.50 -3.53 11.78
N LEU A 52 9.56 -3.48 10.96
CA LEU A 52 9.85 -2.37 10.06
C LEU A 52 10.14 -2.87 8.66
N CYS A 53 9.63 -2.15 7.65
CA CYS A 53 10.00 -2.36 6.27
C CYS A 53 10.28 -1.03 5.57
N LEU A 54 11.06 -1.09 4.50
CA LEU A 54 11.20 0.00 3.55
C LEU A 54 10.19 -0.26 2.44
N ARG A 55 9.38 0.74 2.03
CA ARG A 55 8.47 0.67 0.88
C ARG A 55 8.55 1.92 0.03
N LYS A 56 8.17 1.79 -1.24
CA LYS A 56 7.89 2.95 -2.08
C LYS A 56 6.58 3.61 -1.65
N PHE A 57 6.48 4.92 -1.83
CA PHE A 57 5.26 5.69 -1.63
C PHE A 57 5.05 6.60 -2.84
N ILE A 58 4.66 5.98 -3.96
CA ILE A 58 4.47 6.63 -5.26
C ILE A 58 3.12 6.19 -5.81
N PHE A 59 2.27 7.16 -6.13
CA PHE A 59 0.97 6.92 -6.77
C PHE A 59 0.93 7.39 -8.23
N ALA A 60 1.98 8.07 -8.69
CA ALA A 60 2.06 8.59 -10.06
C ALA A 60 2.91 7.64 -10.94
N PRO A 61 2.30 6.96 -11.94
CA PRO A 61 3.04 6.05 -12.83
C PRO A 61 4.19 6.74 -13.58
N ALA A 62 4.07 8.03 -13.89
CA ALA A 62 5.13 8.80 -14.54
C ALA A 62 6.43 8.86 -13.69
N ILE A 63 6.29 9.07 -12.37
CA ILE A 63 7.43 9.10 -11.43
C ILE A 63 8.02 7.71 -11.29
N GLU A 64 7.15 6.70 -11.19
CA GLU A 64 7.57 5.30 -11.10
C GLU A 64 8.41 4.91 -12.33
N ASN A 65 7.92 5.22 -13.53
CA ASN A 65 8.63 4.97 -14.78
C ASN A 65 9.97 5.71 -14.87
N GLN A 66 10.07 6.92 -14.30
CA GLN A 66 11.32 7.66 -14.25
C GLN A 66 12.38 6.94 -13.40
N ILE A 67 12.00 6.31 -12.29
CA ILE A 67 12.97 5.65 -11.40
C ILE A 67 13.36 4.25 -11.86
N LEU A 68 12.68 3.67 -12.86
CA LEU A 68 13.04 2.37 -13.46
C LEU A 68 14.41 2.36 -14.17
N GLN A 69 14.96 3.54 -14.46
CA GLN A 69 16.32 3.67 -14.98
C GLN A 69 17.39 3.21 -13.96
N TYR A 70 17.05 3.20 -12.66
CA TYR A 70 17.95 2.77 -11.60
C TYR A 70 17.75 1.28 -11.30
N PRO A 71 18.75 0.41 -11.53
CA PRO A 71 18.56 -1.05 -11.43
C PRO A 71 18.02 -1.53 -10.07
N LEU A 72 18.52 -0.98 -8.97
CA LEU A 72 18.06 -1.38 -7.64
C LEU A 72 16.62 -0.92 -7.34
N ALA A 73 16.22 0.26 -7.85
CA ALA A 73 14.84 0.71 -7.74
C ALA A 73 13.92 -0.16 -8.59
N ARG A 74 14.33 -0.50 -9.82
CA ARG A 74 13.58 -1.40 -10.70
C ARG A 74 13.37 -2.78 -10.08
N ASP A 75 14.43 -3.40 -9.55
CA ASP A 75 14.34 -4.69 -8.85
C ASP A 75 13.39 -4.61 -7.65
N TYR A 76 13.45 -3.53 -6.87
CA TYR A 76 12.52 -3.30 -5.77
C TYR A 76 11.06 -3.21 -6.26
N LEU A 77 10.78 -2.36 -7.26
CA LEU A 77 9.43 -2.15 -7.81
C LEU A 77 8.88 -3.41 -8.47
N TYR A 78 9.74 -4.21 -9.10
CA TYR A 78 9.37 -5.49 -9.70
C TYR A 78 8.91 -6.49 -8.64
N ARG A 79 9.70 -6.67 -7.57
CA ARG A 79 9.33 -7.55 -6.44
C ARG A 79 8.06 -7.08 -5.74
N ASP A 80 7.92 -5.78 -5.56
CA ASP A 80 6.73 -5.17 -4.97
C ASP A 80 5.47 -5.40 -5.83
N ALA A 81 5.58 -5.27 -7.16
CA ALA A 81 4.49 -5.61 -8.07
C ALA A 81 4.09 -7.09 -8.00
N ILE A 82 5.08 -8.00 -7.94
CA ILE A 82 4.82 -9.44 -7.76
C ILE A 82 4.05 -9.69 -6.47
N ASP A 83 4.54 -9.14 -5.35
CA ASP A 83 3.94 -9.36 -4.05
C ASP A 83 2.48 -8.87 -4.03
N GLN A 84 2.21 -7.65 -4.51
CA GLN A 84 0.86 -7.10 -4.60
C GLN A 84 -0.09 -7.94 -5.47
N LEU A 85 0.32 -8.33 -6.68
CA LEU A 85 -0.53 -9.15 -7.55
C LEU A 85 -0.72 -10.58 -6.99
N SER A 86 0.28 -11.14 -6.32
CA SER A 86 0.21 -12.49 -5.77
C SER A 86 -0.76 -12.60 -4.58
N ARG A 87 -0.86 -11.54 -3.77
CA ARG A 87 -1.72 -11.45 -2.59
C ARG A 87 -3.15 -11.03 -2.92
N ALA A 88 -3.36 -10.30 -4.02
CA ALA A 88 -4.66 -9.75 -4.36
C ALA A 88 -5.69 -10.84 -4.70
N GLU A 89 -6.75 -10.93 -3.89
CA GLU A 89 -7.84 -11.90 -4.07
C GLU A 89 -8.57 -11.71 -5.41
N ASN A 90 -8.67 -10.47 -5.87
CA ASN A 90 -9.28 -10.09 -7.15
C ASN A 90 -8.34 -10.24 -8.36
N ALA A 91 -7.09 -10.70 -8.18
CA ALA A 91 -6.17 -10.97 -9.28
C ALA A 91 -6.49 -12.30 -9.98
N THR A 92 -6.67 -12.27 -11.30
CA THR A 92 -6.94 -13.45 -12.14
C THR A 92 -5.71 -14.37 -12.25
N ALA A 93 -5.93 -15.64 -12.63
CA ALA A 93 -4.85 -16.59 -12.88
C ALA A 93 -3.89 -16.09 -13.97
N ASP A 94 -4.40 -15.42 -15.01
CA ASP A 94 -3.59 -14.85 -16.09
C ASP A 94 -2.72 -13.69 -15.58
N GLN A 95 -3.28 -12.79 -14.76
CA GLN A 95 -2.52 -11.70 -14.14
C GLN A 95 -1.38 -12.22 -13.25
N ARG A 96 -1.64 -13.29 -12.49
CA ARG A 96 -0.62 -13.93 -11.62
C ARG A 96 0.45 -14.68 -12.42
N SER A 97 0.09 -15.25 -13.56
CA SER A 97 1.00 -16.05 -14.39
C SER A 97 1.79 -15.25 -15.42
N ALA A 98 1.43 -13.98 -15.65
CA ALA A 98 2.10 -13.03 -16.55
C ALA A 98 3.61 -12.87 -16.30
N LEU A 99 4.09 -13.23 -15.11
CA LEU A 99 5.52 -13.25 -14.74
C LEU A 99 6.40 -14.09 -15.69
N LYS A 100 5.82 -15.06 -16.39
CA LYS A 100 6.57 -15.92 -17.32
C LYS A 100 6.82 -15.27 -18.68
N THR A 101 6.21 -14.12 -18.95
CA THR A 101 6.14 -13.53 -20.29
C THR A 101 6.88 -12.20 -20.40
N PHE A 102 6.90 -11.40 -19.33
CA PHE A 102 7.43 -10.05 -19.33
C PHE A 102 8.81 -9.94 -18.68
N ASP A 103 9.62 -8.98 -19.15
CA ASP A 103 10.78 -8.54 -18.37
C ASP A 103 10.37 -7.69 -17.14
N GLU A 104 11.34 -7.30 -16.30
CA GLU A 104 11.07 -6.52 -15.08
C GLU A 104 10.30 -5.21 -15.36
N THR A 105 10.67 -4.49 -16.42
CA THR A 105 10.09 -3.17 -16.75
C THR A 105 8.71 -3.34 -17.35
N GLU A 106 8.54 -4.30 -18.25
CA GLU A 106 7.27 -4.65 -18.86
C GLU A 106 6.27 -5.14 -17.80
N TYR A 107 6.70 -5.95 -16.85
CA TYR A 107 5.86 -6.44 -15.78
C TYR A 107 5.38 -5.31 -14.86
N ILE A 108 6.24 -4.37 -14.49
CA ILE A 108 5.84 -3.19 -13.69
C ILE A 108 4.80 -2.37 -14.45
N LYS A 109 5.01 -2.12 -15.75
CA LYS A 109 4.04 -1.39 -16.58
C LYS A 109 2.73 -2.14 -16.75
N TYR A 110 2.77 -3.47 -16.85
CA TYR A 110 1.58 -4.32 -16.84
C TYR A 110 0.83 -4.20 -15.51
N ALA A 111 1.53 -4.29 -14.38
CA ALA A 111 0.96 -4.11 -13.05
C ALA A 111 0.28 -2.72 -12.87
N GLN A 112 0.90 -1.65 -13.42
CA GLN A 112 0.32 -0.30 -13.42
C GLN A 112 -1.06 -0.21 -14.09
N THR A 113 -1.43 -1.15 -14.96
CA THR A 113 -2.77 -1.18 -15.58
C THR A 113 -3.86 -1.68 -14.63
N PHE A 114 -3.51 -2.32 -13.53
CA PHE A 114 -4.44 -2.86 -12.53
C PHE A 114 -4.49 -1.95 -11.30
N THR A 115 -5.03 -0.75 -11.48
CA THR A 115 -5.12 0.28 -10.41
C THR A 115 -5.94 -0.15 -9.19
N GLU A 116 -6.72 -1.21 -9.32
CA GLU A 116 -7.54 -1.83 -8.28
C GLU A 116 -6.74 -2.78 -7.38
N ILE A 117 -5.50 -3.10 -7.77
CA ILE A 117 -4.61 -4.05 -7.12
C ILE A 117 -3.29 -3.34 -6.82
N TYR A 118 -2.60 -2.91 -7.88
CA TYR A 118 -1.28 -2.31 -7.78
C TYR A 118 -1.38 -0.85 -7.31
N ASN A 119 -0.52 -0.47 -6.36
CA ASN A 119 -0.54 0.85 -5.70
C ASN A 119 -1.89 1.18 -5.04
N THR A 120 -2.59 0.16 -4.55
CA THR A 120 -3.78 0.33 -3.72
C THR A 120 -3.43 0.00 -2.27
N ILE A 121 -3.73 0.93 -1.36
CA ILE A 121 -3.62 0.71 0.08
C ILE A 121 -5.01 0.35 0.59
N ALA A 122 -5.12 -0.77 1.30
CA ALA A 122 -6.31 -1.12 2.08
C ALA A 122 -5.98 -0.99 3.57
N PHE A 123 -6.82 -0.28 4.31
CA PHE A 123 -6.70 -0.14 5.76
C PHE A 123 -7.40 -1.31 6.45
N PRO A 124 -7.02 -1.65 7.70
CA PRO A 124 -7.79 -2.58 8.51
C PRO A 124 -9.25 -2.14 8.62
N LEU A 125 -10.16 -3.10 8.82
CA LEU A 125 -11.58 -2.81 8.98
C LEU A 125 -11.79 -1.79 10.10
N CYS A 126 -12.69 -0.84 9.88
CA CYS A 126 -13.05 0.15 10.87
C CYS A 126 -14.57 0.40 10.91
N PRO A 127 -15.12 0.78 12.07
CA PRO A 127 -16.51 1.22 12.17
C PRO A 127 -16.77 2.44 11.27
N CYS A 128 -17.94 2.50 10.64
CA CYS A 128 -18.31 3.60 9.77
C CYS A 128 -19.73 4.09 10.05
N SER A 129 -19.86 5.37 10.43
CA SER A 129 -21.15 5.98 10.74
C SER A 129 -22.10 6.10 9.54
N SER A 130 -21.57 5.97 8.32
CA SER A 130 -22.40 5.92 7.10
C SER A 130 -23.13 4.58 6.95
N ARG A 131 -22.83 3.58 7.79
CA ARG A 131 -23.48 2.27 7.82
C ARG A 131 -24.58 2.26 8.88
N LYS A 132 -25.63 1.46 8.64
CA LYS A 132 -26.62 1.15 9.68
C LYS A 132 -25.95 0.37 10.81
N ASP A 133 -26.44 0.55 12.03
CA ASP A 133 -26.04 -0.21 13.22
C ASP A 133 -24.52 -0.23 13.50
N ASN A 134 -23.82 0.86 13.13
CA ASN A 134 -22.37 1.01 13.31
C ASN A 134 -21.53 -0.05 12.58
N GLY A 135 -22.02 -0.52 11.42
CA GLY A 135 -21.33 -1.52 10.61
C GLY A 135 -19.93 -1.09 10.13
N CYS A 136 -19.13 -2.07 9.75
CA CYS A 136 -17.73 -1.88 9.38
C CYS A 136 -17.53 -1.63 7.88
N VAL A 137 -16.41 -0.98 7.57
CA VAL A 137 -15.89 -0.86 6.20
C VAL A 137 -14.40 -1.15 6.18
N VAL A 138 -13.92 -1.64 5.04
CA VAL A 138 -12.51 -1.57 4.65
C VAL A 138 -12.34 -0.32 3.80
N VAL A 139 -11.50 0.60 4.26
CA VAL A 139 -11.14 1.79 3.49
C VAL A 139 -10.02 1.39 2.53
N SER A 140 -10.13 1.74 1.26
CA SER A 140 -9.03 1.57 0.31
C SER A 140 -8.82 2.82 -0.54
N LEU A 141 -7.57 3.08 -0.91
CA LEU A 141 -7.23 4.23 -1.74
C LEU A 141 -6.14 3.90 -2.74
N ASN A 142 -6.20 4.58 -3.88
CA ASN A 142 -5.16 4.56 -4.91
C ASN A 142 -5.01 5.96 -5.51
N SER A 143 -4.30 6.09 -6.62
CA SER A 143 -4.03 7.38 -7.26
C SER A 143 -5.28 8.09 -7.83
N THR A 144 -6.40 7.37 -7.97
CA THR A 144 -7.61 7.87 -8.64
C THR A 144 -8.79 8.04 -7.71
N ARG A 145 -8.90 7.19 -6.68
CA ARG A 145 -10.11 7.10 -5.85
C ARG A 145 -9.84 6.69 -4.41
N LEU A 146 -10.82 7.03 -3.57
CA LEU A 146 -11.02 6.54 -2.21
C LEU A 146 -12.29 5.68 -2.20
N ARG A 147 -12.23 4.51 -1.56
CA ARG A 147 -13.36 3.58 -1.44
C ARG A 147 -13.63 3.21 0.00
N LEU A 148 -14.91 3.08 0.31
CA LEU A 148 -15.42 2.49 1.55
C LEU A 148 -16.17 1.22 1.15
N HIS A 149 -15.55 0.07 1.32
CA HIS A 149 -16.18 -1.23 1.04
C HIS A 149 -16.77 -1.77 2.33
N ALA A 150 -18.08 -1.90 2.37
CA ALA A 150 -18.78 -2.61 3.42
C ALA A 150 -18.18 -3.99 3.72
N CYS A 151 -18.02 -4.31 4.99
CA CYS A 151 -17.62 -5.64 5.42
C CYS A 151 -18.40 -6.08 6.66
N SER A 152 -18.48 -7.38 6.86
CA SER A 152 -18.92 -7.99 8.10
C SER A 152 -17.90 -7.74 9.23
N ASP A 153 -18.27 -8.13 10.45
CA ASP A 153 -17.43 -7.96 11.64
C ASP A 153 -16.14 -8.80 11.61
N ASP A 154 -16.11 -9.86 10.80
CA ASP A 154 -14.93 -10.69 10.51
C ASP A 154 -14.16 -10.24 9.26
N GLY A 155 -14.54 -9.10 8.66
CA GLY A 155 -13.83 -8.49 7.54
C GLY A 155 -14.17 -9.04 6.15
N GLN A 156 -15.21 -9.89 6.03
CA GLN A 156 -15.66 -10.36 4.72
C GLN A 156 -16.38 -9.23 3.96
N LEU A 157 -15.89 -8.95 2.76
CA LEU A 157 -16.41 -7.86 1.94
C LEU A 157 -17.83 -8.17 1.42
N GLU A 158 -18.76 -7.25 1.64
CA GLU A 158 -20.13 -7.40 1.15
C GLU A 158 -20.21 -7.10 -0.35
N ALA A 159 -20.82 -8.00 -1.11
CA ALA A 159 -20.97 -7.81 -2.56
C ALA A 159 -21.82 -6.56 -2.87
N ASN A 160 -21.30 -5.70 -3.76
CA ASN A 160 -21.97 -4.51 -4.29
C ASN A 160 -22.29 -3.38 -3.29
N GLN A 161 -21.71 -3.40 -2.08
CA GLN A 161 -21.86 -2.32 -1.11
C GLN A 161 -20.56 -1.52 -0.97
N ILE A 162 -20.27 -0.71 -1.99
CA ILE A 162 -19.05 0.08 -2.09
C ILE A 162 -19.44 1.54 -2.35
N ALA A 163 -18.99 2.44 -1.49
CA ALA A 163 -18.98 3.87 -1.81
C ALA A 163 -17.64 4.20 -2.48
N ASP A 164 -17.68 4.69 -3.72
CA ASP A 164 -16.50 4.99 -4.54
C ASP A 164 -16.46 6.48 -4.85
N PHE A 165 -15.35 7.13 -4.48
CA PHE A 165 -15.14 8.56 -4.59
C PHE A 165 -13.88 8.84 -5.40
N GLU A 166 -14.02 9.48 -6.56
CA GLU A 166 -12.86 10.07 -7.24
C GLU A 166 -12.29 11.22 -6.40
N TRP A 167 -10.97 11.41 -6.40
CA TRP A 167 -10.32 12.49 -5.65
C TRP A 167 -10.88 13.89 -5.97
N THR A 168 -11.31 14.11 -7.20
CA THR A 168 -11.93 15.36 -7.69
C THR A 168 -13.26 15.67 -6.99
N THR A 169 -13.93 14.67 -6.43
CA THR A 169 -15.22 14.82 -5.73
C THR A 169 -15.06 15.14 -4.25
N ILE A 170 -13.85 14.97 -3.70
CA ILE A 170 -13.56 15.17 -2.28
C ILE A 170 -13.06 16.61 -2.07
N GLY A 171 -13.94 17.47 -1.55
CA GLY A 171 -13.60 18.88 -1.33
C GLY A 171 -12.70 19.14 -0.12
N ARG A 172 -12.82 18.33 0.94
CA ARG A 172 -12.06 18.48 2.19
C ARG A 172 -12.04 17.16 2.99
N TYR A 173 -10.99 16.97 3.78
CA TYR A 173 -10.97 16.00 4.88
C TYR A 173 -10.57 16.70 6.20
N CYS A 174 -10.93 16.10 7.32
CA CYS A 174 -10.49 16.49 8.66
C CYS A 174 -10.04 15.24 9.41
N VAL A 175 -9.12 15.43 10.35
CA VAL A 175 -8.63 14.39 11.24
C VAL A 175 -8.94 14.85 12.65
N ASP A 176 -9.74 14.09 13.37
CA ASP A 176 -10.02 14.38 14.78
C ASP A 176 -8.89 13.83 15.64
N GLU A 177 -8.30 14.68 16.47
CA GLU A 177 -7.15 14.34 17.32
C GLU A 177 -7.50 13.36 18.45
N GLN A 178 -8.78 13.05 18.68
CA GLN A 178 -9.25 12.21 19.79
C GLN A 178 -9.02 10.70 19.61
N TYR A 179 -8.48 10.26 18.46
CA TYR A 179 -8.32 8.84 18.12
C TYR A 179 -6.86 8.42 17.85
N PHE A 180 -5.86 9.16 18.38
CA PHE A 180 -4.44 8.77 18.36
C PHE A 180 -3.91 8.41 19.75
#